data_AF-A0A3A3DH69-F1
#
_entry.id   AF-A0A3A3DH69-F1
#
_cell.length_a   1.000
_cell.length_b   1.000
_cell.length_c   1.000
_cell.angle_alpha   90.00
_cell.angle_beta   90.00
_cell.angle_gamma   90.00
#
_symmetry.space_group_name_H-M   'P 1'
#
loop_
_entity.id
_entity.type
_entity.pdbx_description
1 polymer ?
#
loop_
_entity_poly.entity_id
_entity_poly.type
_entity_poly.pdbx_seq_one_letter_code
_entity_poly.pdbx_strand_id
1 'polypeptide(L)'
;MGWLLRSLAGPVLWAVLFSAVYALHGIGCAGGWQNRPFFWTDLQHAVLAGLWLTGIIAHLILVRYLPSGDGIKQFLIIAGTVIGLVSSAITLFPVVIISSCLSL
;
A
#
# COMPACT_ATOMS: atom_id res chain seq x y z
N MET A 1 -14.87 15.94 -16.03
CA MET A 1 -14.64 15.32 -14.70
C MET A 1 -13.30 14.59 -14.53
N GLY A 2 -12.50 14.32 -15.57
CA GLY A 2 -11.30 13.46 -15.44
C GLY A 2 -10.23 13.94 -14.45
N TRP A 3 -10.14 15.24 -14.17
CA TRP A 3 -9.16 15.77 -13.21
C TRP A 3 -9.45 15.35 -11.76
N LEU A 4 -10.73 15.21 -11.38
CA LEU A 4 -11.15 14.76 -10.04
C LEU A 4 -10.74 13.32 -9.79
N LEU A 5 -10.99 12.43 -10.76
CA LEU A 5 -10.57 11.03 -10.69
C LEU A 5 -9.05 10.91 -10.57
N ARG A 6 -8.31 11.75 -11.30
CA ARG A 6 -6.84 11.80 -11.22
C ARG A 6 -6.34 12.28 -9.86
N SER A 7 -6.98 13.26 -9.24
CA SER A 7 -6.61 13.67 -7.87
C SER A 7 -6.92 12.62 -6.81
N LEU A 8 -7.88 11.73 -7.07
CA LEU A 8 -8.24 10.64 -6.16
C LEU A 8 -7.45 9.35 -6.39
N ALA A 9 -6.65 9.26 -7.46
CA ALA A 9 -5.94 8.02 -7.80
C ALA A 9 -5.01 7.54 -6.68
N GLY A 10 -4.26 8.46 -6.04
CA GLY A 10 -3.41 8.14 -4.90
C GLY A 10 -4.19 7.61 -3.69
N PRO A 11 -5.18 8.37 -3.15
CA PRO A 11 -5.99 7.90 -2.02
C PRO A 11 -6.76 6.60 -2.30
N VAL A 12 -7.27 6.40 -3.52
CA VAL A 12 -7.96 5.15 -3.89
C VAL A 12 -6.97 3.98 -3.90
N LEU A 13 -5.78 4.15 -4.47
CA LEU A 13 -4.75 3.11 -4.46
C LEU A 13 -4.31 2.75 -3.04
N TRP A 14 -4.15 3.76 -2.17
CA TRP A 14 -3.90 3.53 -0.74
C TRP A 14 -5.03 2.71 -0.09
N ALA A 15 -6.30 3.08 -0.30
CA ALA A 15 -7.43 2.38 0.29
C ALA A 15 -7.49 0.90 -0.15
N VAL A 16 -7.28 0.64 -1.44
CA VAL A 16 -7.22 -0.72 -2.00
C VAL A 16 -6.07 -1.50 -1.38
N LEU A 17 -4.87 -0.92 -1.33
CA LEU A 17 -3.70 -1.56 -0.76
C LEU A 17 -3.88 -1.85 0.73
N PHE A 18 -4.45 -0.91 1.48
CA PHE A 18 -4.72 -1.05 2.90
C PHE A 18 -5.68 -2.20 3.18
N SER A 19 -6.81 -2.25 2.47
CA SER A 19 -7.78 -3.33 2.58
C SER A 19 -7.16 -4.69 2.20
N ALA A 20 -6.37 -4.73 1.12
CA ALA A 20 -5.73 -5.96 0.67
C ALA A 20 -4.71 -6.50 1.69
N VAL A 21 -3.86 -5.63 2.26
CA VAL A 21 -2.87 -6.00 3.28
C VAL A 21 -3.57 -6.56 4.52
N TYR A 22 -4.61 -5.90 5.04
CA TYR A 22 -5.31 -6.38 6.23
C TYR A 22 -6.09 -7.68 5.98
N ALA A 23 -6.72 -7.82 4.82
CA ALA A 23 -7.39 -9.07 4.44
C ALA A 23 -6.38 -10.23 4.37
N LEU A 24 -5.24 -10.00 3.72
CA LEU A 24 -4.20 -11.00 3.56
C LEU A 24 -3.51 -11.35 4.88
N HIS A 25 -3.34 -10.36 5.76
CA HIS A 25 -2.83 -10.57 7.11
C HIS A 25 -3.73 -11.55 7.87
N GLY A 26 -5.05 -11.33 7.86
CA GLY A 26 -6.02 -12.22 8.51
C GLY A 26 -6.00 -13.64 7.93
N ILE A 27 -5.97 -13.76 6.60
CA ILE A 27 -5.85 -15.05 5.90
C ILE A 27 -4.58 -15.78 6.32
N GLY A 28 -3.45 -15.08 6.34
CA GLY A 28 -2.16 -15.68 6.66
C GLY A 28 -2.04 -16.09 8.13
N CYS A 29 -2.58 -15.31 9.07
CA CYS A 29 -2.65 -15.72 10.48
C CYS A 29 -3.54 -16.96 10.67
N ALA A 30 -4.71 -17.02 10.03
CA ALA A 30 -5.59 -18.20 10.07
C ALA A 30 -4.95 -19.43 9.39
N GLY A 31 -4.12 -19.20 8.37
CA GLY A 31 -3.38 -20.24 7.64
C GLY A 31 -2.05 -20.66 8.28
N GLY A 32 -1.67 -20.05 9.41
CA GLY A 32 -0.41 -20.34 10.12
C GLY A 32 0.84 -19.96 9.32
N TRP A 33 0.79 -18.92 8.49
CA TRP A 33 1.92 -18.50 7.63
C TRP A 33 3.13 -18.05 8.44
N GLN A 34 2.92 -17.52 9.64
CA GLN A 34 3.97 -17.15 10.59
C GLN A 34 4.84 -18.35 11.03
N ASN A 35 4.32 -19.58 10.94
CA ASN A 35 5.05 -20.80 11.29
C ASN A 35 5.75 -21.46 10.09
N ARG A 36 5.62 -20.86 8.90
CA ARG A 36 6.21 -21.39 7.66
C ARG A 36 7.47 -20.60 7.32
N PRO A 37 8.67 -21.18 7.47
CA PRO A 37 9.90 -20.48 7.14
C PRO A 37 9.95 -20.15 5.65
N PHE A 38 10.42 -18.95 5.31
CA PHE A 38 10.58 -18.45 3.95
C PHE A 38 11.87 -17.62 3.83
N PHE A 39 12.92 -18.24 3.26
CA PHE A 39 14.26 -17.67 3.20
C PHE A 39 14.77 -17.17 4.57
N TRP A 40 14.86 -15.85 4.74
CA TRP A 40 15.38 -15.16 5.92
C TRP A 40 14.28 -14.71 6.90
N THR A 41 13.01 -14.98 6.57
CA THR A 41 11.84 -14.58 7.33
C THR A 41 10.79 -15.71 7.31
N ASP A 42 9.54 -15.42 7.65
CA ASP A 42 8.42 -16.34 7.48
C ASP A 42 7.50 -15.92 6.33
N LEU A 43 6.61 -16.81 5.94
CA LEU A 43 5.71 -16.60 4.81
C LEU A 43 4.77 -15.39 5.03
N GLN A 44 4.38 -15.11 6.28
CA GLN A 44 3.50 -13.98 6.61
C GLN A 44 4.19 -12.67 6.25
N HIS A 45 5.37 -12.43 6.80
CA HIS A 45 6.13 -11.21 6.55
C HIS A 45 6.52 -11.08 5.08
N ALA A 46 6.94 -12.17 4.43
CA ALA A 46 7.33 -12.15 3.03
C ALA A 46 6.19 -11.72 2.10
N VAL A 47 4.99 -12.27 2.30
CA VAL A 47 3.82 -11.96 1.47
C VAL A 47 3.31 -10.54 1.71
N LEU A 48 3.23 -10.11 2.98
CA LEU A 48 2.80 -8.75 3.31
C LEU A 48 3.80 -7.71 2.81
N ALA A 49 5.11 -7.96 2.96
CA ALA A 49 6.16 -7.09 2.43
C ALA A 49 6.11 -7.02 0.90
N GLY A 50 5.92 -8.15 0.22
CA GLY A 50 5.78 -8.21 -1.24
C GLY A 50 4.60 -7.35 -1.72
N LEU A 51 3.42 -7.54 -1.13
CA LEU A 51 2.24 -6.74 -1.48
C LEU A 51 2.46 -5.25 -1.22
N TRP A 52 3.01 -4.89 -0.05
CA TRP A 52 3.30 -3.50 0.27
C TRP A 52 4.29 -2.86 -0.70
N LEU A 53 5.41 -3.53 -1.02
CA LEU A 53 6.41 -3.03 -1.97
C LEU A 53 5.83 -2.84 -3.38
N THR A 54 5.01 -3.77 -3.87
CA THR A 54 4.32 -3.59 -5.17
C THR A 54 3.38 -2.39 -5.15
N GLY A 55 2.68 -2.17 -4.02
CA GLY A 55 1.87 -0.98 -3.80
C GLY A 55 2.66 0.33 -3.78
N ILE A 56 3.83 0.36 -3.14
CA ILE A 56 4.75 1.51 -3.17
C ILE A 56 5.22 1.80 -4.59
N ILE A 57 5.62 0.78 -5.35
CA ILE A 57 6.02 0.94 -6.76
C ILE A 57 4.87 1.53 -7.58
N ALA A 58 3.64 1.04 -7.39
CA ALA A 58 2.46 1.58 -8.07
C ALA A 58 2.23 3.07 -7.73
N HIS A 59 2.41 3.47 -6.47
CA HIS A 59 2.34 4.89 -6.09
C HIS A 59 3.44 5.73 -6.73
N LEU A 60 4.68 5.24 -6.79
CA LEU A 60 5.79 5.94 -7.45
C LEU A 60 5.50 6.14 -8.95
N ILE A 61 4.89 5.15 -9.60
CA ILE A 61 4.42 5.27 -10.99
C ILE A 61 3.36 6.39 -11.10
N LEU A 62 2.38 6.45 -10.19
CA LEU A 62 1.38 7.53 -10.19
C LEU A 62 2.04 8.91 -9.99
N VAL A 63 2.94 9.05 -9.02
CA VAL A 63 3.66 10.31 -8.76
C VAL A 63 4.45 10.74 -10.00
N ARG A 64 5.08 9.79 -10.73
CA ARG A 64 5.93 10.11 -11.88
C ARG A 64 5.17 10.47 -13.15
N TYR A 65 4.03 9.82 -13.40
CA TYR A 65 3.35 9.85 -14.71
C TYR A 65 1.97 10.51 -14.69
N LEU A 66 1.33 10.64 -13.52
CA LEU A 66 -0.01 11.22 -13.43
C LEU A 66 -0.07 12.76 -13.46
N PRO A 67 0.93 13.53 -12.96
CA PRO A 67 0.89 14.98 -13.04
C PRO A 67 0.95 15.49 -14.50
N SER A 68 -0.04 16.28 -14.92
CA SER A 68 -0.04 16.97 -16.21
C SER A 68 -0.94 18.20 -16.19
N GLY A 69 -0.60 19.26 -16.94
CA GLY A 69 -1.35 20.52 -16.99
C GLY A 69 -0.78 21.57 -16.03
N ASP A 70 -1.48 22.69 -15.85
CA ASP A 70 -1.02 23.83 -15.03
C ASP A 70 -2.05 24.27 -13.96
N GLY A 71 -1.57 24.96 -12.93
CA GLY A 71 -2.38 25.63 -11.91
C GLY A 71 -2.93 24.72 -10.80
N ILE A 72 -4.04 25.13 -10.17
CA ILE A 72 -4.57 24.46 -8.96
C ILE A 72 -4.95 22.99 -9.18
N LYS A 73 -5.40 22.64 -10.39
CA LYS A 73 -5.77 21.25 -10.73
C LYS A 73 -4.55 20.33 -10.71
N GLN A 74 -3.42 20.80 -11.24
CA GLN A 74 -2.16 20.06 -11.22
C GLN A 74 -1.67 19.89 -9.78
N PHE A 75 -1.72 20.96 -8.97
CA PHE A 75 -1.38 20.91 -7.55
C PHE A 75 -2.20 19.84 -6.81
N LEU A 76 -3.53 19.81 -7.01
CA LEU A 76 -4.40 18.82 -6.37
C LEU A 76 -4.10 17.37 -6.81
N ILE A 77 -3.73 17.17 -8.09
CA ILE A 77 -3.31 15.85 -8.58
C ILE A 77 -2.01 15.41 -7.90
N ILE A 78 -1.01 16.28 -7.85
CA ILE A 78 0.27 16.00 -7.19
C ILE A 78 0.03 15.70 -5.70
N ALA A 79 -0.68 16.58 -4.99
CA ALA A 79 -1.02 16.40 -3.59
C ALA A 79 -1.70 15.06 -3.34
N GLY A 80 -2.69 14.68 -4.14
CA GLY A 80 -3.35 13.38 -4.05
C GLY A 80 -2.38 12.20 -4.20
N THR A 81 -1.50 12.23 -5.21
CA THR A 81 -0.51 11.15 -5.40
C THR A 81 0.50 11.05 -4.26
N VAL A 82 0.95 12.19 -3.71
CA VAL A 82 1.88 12.23 -2.57
C VAL A 82 1.21 11.77 -1.29
N ILE A 83 -0.03 12.19 -1.03
CA ILE A 83 -0.82 11.73 0.13
C ILE A 83 -0.96 10.21 0.07
N GLY A 84 -1.38 9.64 -1.06
CA GLY A 84 -1.51 8.19 -1.21
C GLY A 84 -0.19 7.45 -0.93
N LEU A 85 0.92 7.95 -1.47
CA LEU A 85 2.25 7.36 -1.26
C LEU A 85 2.66 7.40 0.22
N VAL A 86 2.57 8.58 0.85
CA VAL A 86 2.99 8.78 2.24
C VAL A 86 2.09 7.99 3.20
N SER A 87 0.76 8.02 2.98
CA SER A 87 -0.18 7.22 3.75
C SER A 87 0.13 5.73 3.63
N SER A 88 0.39 5.22 2.42
CA SER A 88 0.75 3.80 2.21
C SER A 88 2.08 3.43 2.86
N ALA A 89 3.06 4.31 2.81
CA ALA A 89 4.36 4.09 3.45
C ALA A 89 4.23 4.04 4.98
N ILE A 90 3.53 4.99 5.59
CA ILE A 90 3.49 5.13 7.04
C ILE A 90 2.49 4.16 7.69
N THR A 91 1.29 4.02 7.14
CA THR A 91 0.21 3.26 7.80
C THR A 91 0.39 1.74 7.70
N LEU A 92 1.07 1.25 6.65
CA LEU A 92 1.25 -0.17 6.42
C LEU A 92 2.60 -0.71 6.88
N PHE A 93 3.59 0.17 7.09
CA PHE A 93 4.92 -0.22 7.56
C PHE A 93 4.89 -1.02 8.88
N PRO A 94 4.16 -0.60 9.93
CA PRO A 94 4.08 -1.38 11.16
C PRO A 94 3.47 -2.77 10.96
N VAL A 95 2.44 -2.89 10.11
CA VAL A 95 1.74 -4.15 9.85
C VAL A 95 2.63 -5.15 9.12
N VAL A 96 3.53 -4.65 8.26
CA VAL A 96 4.46 -5.48 7.48
C VAL A 96 5.66 -5.95 8.31
N ILE A 97 6.06 -5.19 9.33
CA ILE A 97 7.30 -5.45 10.08
C ILE A 97 7.04 -6.05 11.46
N ILE A 98 5.95 -5.65 12.11
CA ILE A 98 5.59 -6.04 13.48
C ILE A 98 4.36 -6.96 13.45
N SER A 99 4.08 -7.63 12.32
CA SER A 99 2.89 -8.45 12.14
C SER A 99 2.73 -9.44 13.30
N SER A 100 1.75 -9.17 14.15
CA SER A 100 1.50 -9.92 15.37
C SER A 100 0.25 -10.75 15.16
N CYS A 101 0.44 -11.97 14.65
CA CYS A 101 -0.62 -12.97 14.71
C CYS A 101 -0.81 -13.36 16.17
N LEU A 102 -2.04 -13.33 16.67
CA LEU A 102 -2.35 -13.85 18.00
C LEU A 102 -2.26 -15.38 17.93
N SER A 103 -1.22 -15.95 18.52
CA SER A 103 -1.10 -17.39 18.73
C SER A 103 -2.09 -17.81 19.82
N LEU A 104 -3.26 -18.27 19.38
CA LEU A 104 -4.28 -18.94 20.20
C LEU A 104 -4.04 -20.45 20.20
#